data_AF-A0A9D9LIE2-F1
#
_entry.id   AF-A0A9D9LIE2-F1
#
_cell.length_a   1.000
_cell.length_b   1.000
_cell.length_c   1.000
_cell.angle_alpha   90.00
_cell.angle_beta   90.00
_cell.angle_gamma   90.00
#
_symmetry.space_group_name_H-M   'P 1'
#
loop_
_entity.id
_entity.type
_entity.pdbx_description
1 polymer ?
#
loop_
_entity_poly.entity_id
_entity_poly.type
_entity_poly.pdbx_seq_one_letter_code
_entity_poly.pdbx_strand_id
1 'polypeptide(L)'
;FYGPEARDEYWPLLDLVALGTIADLVPVVGENRILVKHGLDQLAVTARPGLRALAEVAGVPLSGPGGVTPGRVAFGLAPRINAAGRVDDAAVAVRLMLTNDPFQARDLASQLDQRNRERQELEGQILEEALASVATTHDLARDRAIVLASAGWHPGVLGIVASRLVERFGRPAALIGTQGNQARGSVRGAGGWHVADALGRCADILTHYGGHRSAGGFSLAPERIGEFRERLLALAAADLTAEALTPVLEIDAEVALDDLDLDLADALSRLGPHGLGNPEPVLAVRELQVMRSPRRVGRNHLKMKVRQTPSGRQVVEAIGFNLGSYAEILDRPDPPRVDLAFVPERNAWNGREILQLRVKDLRLLDGSEPATGT
;
A
#
# COMPACT_ATOMS: atom_id res chain seq x y z
N PHE A 1 37.45 -2.48 -13.34
CA PHE A 1 36.14 -2.53 -12.64
C PHE A 1 35.14 -3.14 -13.62
N TYR A 2 34.99 -4.45 -13.81
CA TYR A 2 35.10 -5.62 -12.93
C TYR A 2 35.34 -6.86 -13.81
N GLY A 3 36.24 -7.77 -13.39
CA GLY A 3 36.43 -9.07 -14.04
C GLY A 3 35.35 -10.09 -13.64
N PRO A 4 35.32 -11.28 -14.26
CA PRO A 4 34.33 -12.34 -13.95
C PRO A 4 34.24 -12.68 -12.46
N GLU A 5 35.37 -12.66 -11.75
CA GLU A 5 35.47 -13.01 -10.32
C GLU A 5 34.64 -12.08 -9.42
N ALA A 6 34.59 -10.78 -9.73
CA ALA A 6 33.80 -9.84 -8.96
C ALA A 6 32.29 -9.98 -9.21
N ARG A 7 31.90 -10.53 -10.37
CA ARG A 7 30.49 -10.86 -10.61
C ARG A 7 30.05 -11.98 -9.67
N ASP A 8 30.84 -13.04 -9.55
CA ASP A 8 30.48 -14.19 -8.71
C ASP A 8 30.47 -13.83 -7.21
N GLU A 9 31.32 -12.89 -6.78
CA GLU A 9 31.35 -12.39 -5.41
C GLU A 9 30.12 -11.53 -5.05
N TYR A 10 29.74 -10.58 -5.92
CA TYR A 10 28.73 -9.56 -5.59
C TYR A 10 27.32 -9.89 -6.07
N TRP A 11 27.16 -10.69 -7.14
CA TRP A 11 25.85 -11.05 -7.66
C TRP A 11 24.93 -11.73 -6.62
N PRO A 12 25.44 -12.64 -5.75
CA PRO A 12 24.64 -13.23 -4.67
C PRO A 12 24.21 -12.26 -3.57
N LEU A 13 24.66 -11.01 -3.58
CA LEU A 13 24.22 -9.95 -2.65
C LEU A 13 23.02 -9.17 -3.19
N LEU A 14 22.66 -9.34 -4.46
CA LEU A 14 21.57 -8.59 -5.08
C LEU A 14 20.20 -8.88 -4.43
N ASP A 15 20.02 -10.04 -3.79
CA ASP A 15 18.81 -10.34 -3.02
C ASP A 15 18.61 -9.38 -1.84
N LEU A 16 19.69 -9.07 -1.11
CA LEU A 16 19.70 -8.07 -0.04
C LEU A 16 19.56 -6.65 -0.58
N VAL A 17 20.18 -6.35 -1.73
CA VAL A 17 20.02 -5.04 -2.39
C VAL A 17 18.57 -4.79 -2.76
N ALA A 18 17.92 -5.72 -3.46
CA ALA A 18 16.51 -5.57 -3.82
C ALA A 18 15.61 -5.44 -2.60
N LEU A 19 15.83 -6.25 -1.55
CA LEU A 19 15.09 -6.17 -0.30
C LEU A 19 15.20 -4.78 0.33
N GLY A 20 16.41 -4.22 0.44
CA GLY A 20 16.65 -2.89 0.99
C GLY A 20 16.02 -1.78 0.14
N THR A 21 16.24 -1.80 -1.18
CA THR A 21 15.69 -0.80 -2.11
C THR A 21 14.16 -0.77 -2.08
N ILE A 22 13.51 -1.94 -2.04
CA ILE A 22 12.05 -2.04 -1.97
C ILE A 22 11.54 -1.62 -0.58
N ALA A 23 12.22 -2.02 0.50
CA ALA A 23 11.82 -1.69 1.87
C ALA A 23 11.88 -0.18 2.16
N ASP A 24 12.81 0.53 1.52
CA ASP A 24 12.99 1.98 1.66
C ASP A 24 12.11 2.80 0.70
N LEU A 25 11.20 2.12 -0.04
CA LEU A 25 10.28 2.74 -0.99
C LEU A 25 10.99 3.68 -2.00
N VAL A 26 12.19 3.32 -2.44
CA VAL A 26 12.95 4.11 -3.42
C VAL A 26 12.37 3.92 -4.83
N PRO A 27 12.35 4.96 -5.70
CA PRO A 27 11.86 4.81 -7.07
C PRO A 27 12.56 3.69 -7.85
N VAL A 28 11.78 2.77 -8.42
CA VAL A 28 12.21 1.59 -9.20
C VAL A 28 12.36 1.96 -10.67
N VAL A 29 13.23 2.93 -10.92
CA VAL A 29 13.59 3.46 -12.26
C VAL A 29 15.11 3.45 -12.41
N GLY A 30 15.61 3.58 -13.66
CA GLY A 30 17.05 3.67 -13.93
C GLY A 30 17.86 2.51 -13.32
N GLU A 31 18.90 2.84 -12.55
CA GLU A 31 19.79 1.87 -11.89
C GLU A 31 19.05 1.00 -10.87
N ASN A 32 18.18 1.59 -10.04
CA ASN A 32 17.40 0.86 -9.05
C ASN A 32 16.52 -0.21 -9.69
N ARG A 33 15.97 0.07 -10.88
CA ARG A 33 15.18 -0.90 -11.63
C ARG A 33 16.01 -2.13 -12.02
N ILE A 34 17.26 -1.92 -12.45
CA ILE A 34 18.17 -3.01 -12.84
C ILE A 34 18.53 -3.84 -11.61
N LEU A 35 18.91 -3.18 -10.51
CA LEU A 35 19.27 -3.83 -9.25
C LEU A 35 18.10 -4.62 -8.67
N VAL A 36 16.91 -4.03 -8.62
CA VAL A 36 15.70 -4.71 -8.14
C VAL A 36 15.33 -5.88 -9.04
N LYS A 37 15.40 -5.73 -10.37
CA LYS A 37 15.08 -6.82 -11.30
C LYS A 37 15.95 -8.05 -11.05
N HIS A 38 17.28 -7.88 -11.06
CA HIS A 38 18.20 -8.99 -10.83
C HIS A 38 18.20 -9.48 -9.38
N GLY A 39 17.96 -8.60 -8.41
CA GLY A 39 17.86 -8.98 -7.02
C GLY A 39 16.61 -9.78 -6.68
N LEU A 40 15.49 -9.52 -7.35
CA LEU A 40 14.28 -10.37 -7.25
C LEU A 40 14.52 -11.75 -7.86
N ASP A 41 15.18 -11.81 -9.02
CA ASP A 41 15.56 -13.07 -9.65
C ASP A 41 16.50 -13.88 -8.71
N GLN A 42 17.44 -13.20 -8.04
CA GLN A 42 18.34 -13.81 -7.05
C GLN A 42 17.61 -14.24 -5.77
N LEU A 43 16.66 -13.43 -5.29
CA LEU A 43 15.84 -13.72 -4.10
C LEU A 43 14.98 -14.97 -4.32
N ALA A 44 14.44 -15.16 -5.52
CA ALA A 44 13.66 -16.33 -5.89
C ALA A 44 14.44 -17.66 -5.75
N VAL A 45 15.76 -17.61 -5.89
CA VAL A 45 16.66 -18.78 -5.79
C VAL A 45 17.61 -18.69 -4.60
N THR A 46 17.34 -17.81 -3.62
CA THR A 46 18.30 -17.54 -2.54
C THR A 46 18.59 -18.81 -1.70
N ALA A 47 19.88 -18.98 -1.41
CA ALA A 47 20.38 -20.02 -0.50
C ALA A 47 20.49 -19.52 0.94
N ARG A 48 20.28 -18.22 1.20
CA ARG A 48 20.42 -17.61 2.53
C ARG A 48 19.36 -18.19 3.47
N PRO A 49 19.74 -18.89 4.55
CA PRO A 49 18.77 -19.48 5.47
C PRO A 49 17.80 -18.42 6.05
N GLY A 50 18.32 -17.23 6.36
CA GLY A 50 17.54 -16.12 6.89
C GLY A 50 16.43 -15.64 5.96
N LEU A 51 16.72 -15.40 4.68
CA LEU A 51 15.72 -14.93 3.71
C LEU A 51 14.67 -16.00 3.41
N ARG A 52 15.08 -17.28 3.36
CA ARG A 52 14.15 -18.40 3.19
C ARG A 52 13.19 -18.53 4.36
N ALA A 53 13.72 -18.49 5.59
CA ALA A 53 12.91 -18.53 6.80
C ALA A 53 11.96 -17.32 6.89
N LEU A 54 12.43 -16.12 6.53
CA LEU A 54 11.60 -14.92 6.49
C LEU A 54 10.47 -15.02 5.46
N ALA A 55 10.76 -15.53 4.27
CA ALA A 55 9.77 -15.74 3.23
C ALA A 55 8.72 -16.78 3.61
N GLU A 56 9.15 -17.86 4.29
CA GLU A 56 8.26 -18.90 4.82
C GLU A 56 7.27 -18.34 5.84
N VAL A 57 7.75 -17.64 6.89
CA VAL A 57 6.85 -17.05 7.90
C VAL A 57 6.00 -15.92 7.31
N ALA A 58 6.45 -15.27 6.24
CA ALA A 58 5.69 -14.26 5.52
C ALA A 58 4.65 -14.81 4.54
N GLY A 59 4.66 -16.12 4.26
CA GLY A 59 3.82 -16.71 3.23
C GLY A 59 4.15 -16.20 1.82
N VAL A 60 5.38 -15.74 1.60
CA VAL A 60 5.86 -15.26 0.29
C VAL A 60 6.52 -16.43 -0.43
N PRO A 61 5.92 -16.97 -1.50
CA PRO A 61 6.54 -18.05 -2.24
C PRO A 61 7.75 -17.52 -3.02
N LEU A 62 8.90 -18.15 -2.83
CA LEU A 62 10.12 -17.78 -3.55
C LEU A 62 10.10 -18.28 -5.01
N SER A 63 9.30 -19.30 -5.31
CA SER A 63 9.19 -19.89 -6.65
C SER A 63 7.73 -20.18 -7.03
N GLY A 64 7.49 -20.42 -8.32
CA GLY A 64 6.18 -20.74 -8.87
C GLY A 64 5.32 -19.52 -9.25
N PRO A 65 4.03 -19.74 -9.60
CA PRO A 65 3.14 -18.69 -10.07
C PRO A 65 3.02 -17.51 -9.10
N GLY A 66 3.20 -16.30 -9.62
CA GLY A 66 3.19 -15.06 -8.85
C GLY A 66 4.49 -14.75 -8.10
N GLY A 67 5.42 -15.71 -7.96
CA GLY A 67 6.82 -15.54 -7.53
C GLY A 67 7.15 -14.50 -6.46
N VAL A 68 8.39 -13.99 -6.51
CA VAL A 68 8.82 -12.84 -5.71
C VAL A 68 8.60 -11.57 -6.53
N THR A 69 7.73 -10.69 -6.05
CA THR A 69 7.46 -9.39 -6.68
C THR A 69 7.79 -8.24 -5.73
N PRO A 70 8.02 -7.02 -6.23
CA PRO A 70 8.22 -5.86 -5.36
C PRO A 70 7.11 -5.69 -4.32
N GLY A 71 5.85 -5.87 -4.72
CA GLY A 71 4.71 -5.81 -3.79
C GLY A 71 4.80 -6.87 -2.68
N ARG A 72 5.12 -8.12 -3.01
CA ARG A 72 5.27 -9.18 -1.98
C ARG A 72 6.45 -8.92 -1.05
N VAL A 73 7.53 -8.33 -1.54
CA VAL A 73 8.65 -7.90 -0.70
C VAL A 73 8.22 -6.74 0.20
N ALA A 74 7.62 -5.69 -0.36
CA ALA A 74 7.20 -4.48 0.36
C ALA A 74 6.15 -4.74 1.45
N PHE A 75 5.17 -5.62 1.18
CA PHE A 75 4.07 -5.90 2.09
C PHE A 75 4.23 -7.21 2.88
N GLY A 76 5.12 -8.10 2.46
CA GLY A 76 5.39 -9.38 3.12
C GLY A 76 6.69 -9.36 3.93
N LEU A 77 7.83 -9.17 3.27
CA LEU A 77 9.14 -9.31 3.92
C LEU A 77 9.57 -8.07 4.70
N ALA A 78 9.53 -6.90 4.05
CA ALA A 78 9.99 -5.63 4.62
C ALA A 78 9.30 -5.27 5.95
N PRO A 79 7.98 -5.47 6.15
CA PRO A 79 7.34 -5.09 7.40
C PRO A 79 7.83 -5.87 8.61
N ARG A 80 8.28 -7.12 8.43
CA ARG A 80 8.85 -7.96 9.50
C ARG A 80 10.23 -7.49 9.92
N ILE A 81 11.02 -7.03 8.96
CA ILE A 81 12.32 -6.41 9.23
C ILE A 81 12.11 -5.07 9.93
N ASN A 82 11.17 -4.26 9.46
CA ASN A 82 10.90 -2.93 10.04
C ASN A 82 10.14 -2.98 11.38
N ALA A 83 9.49 -4.11 11.70
CA ALA A 83 8.88 -4.31 13.03
C ALA A 83 9.93 -4.31 14.14
N ALA A 84 11.20 -4.59 13.81
CA ALA A 84 12.33 -4.46 14.71
C ALA A 84 12.74 -2.98 14.90
N GLY A 85 11.90 -2.21 15.58
CA GLY A 85 12.07 -0.74 15.72
C GLY A 85 12.90 -0.25 16.91
N ARG A 86 13.42 -1.15 17.77
CA ARG A 86 14.30 -0.81 18.90
C ARG A 86 15.70 -1.40 18.70
N VAL A 87 16.70 -0.86 19.39
CA VAL A 87 18.11 -1.28 19.27
C VAL A 87 18.27 -2.80 19.45
N ASP A 88 17.59 -3.39 20.43
CA ASP A 88 17.64 -4.85 20.68
C ASP A 88 16.97 -5.67 19.58
N ASP A 89 15.90 -5.15 18.98
CA ASP A 89 15.19 -5.83 17.90
C ASP A 89 15.95 -5.70 16.56
N ALA A 90 16.60 -4.55 16.30
CA ALA A 90 17.38 -4.34 15.07
C ALA A 90 18.53 -5.37 14.94
N ALA A 91 19.10 -5.78 16.08
CA ALA A 91 20.08 -6.85 16.13
C ALA A 91 19.50 -8.22 15.70
N VAL A 92 18.21 -8.48 15.91
CA VAL A 92 17.53 -9.71 15.44
C VAL A 92 17.52 -9.76 13.91
N ALA A 93 17.10 -8.67 13.26
CA ALA A 93 17.08 -8.59 11.80
C ALA A 93 18.48 -8.76 11.19
N VAL A 94 19.50 -8.11 11.74
CA VAL A 94 20.89 -8.27 11.28
C VAL A 94 21.39 -9.71 11.48
N ARG A 95 21.15 -10.31 12.65
CA ARG A 95 21.51 -11.71 12.90
C ARG A 95 20.82 -12.67 11.94
N LEU A 96 19.56 -12.41 11.58
CA LEU A 96 18.82 -13.20 10.60
C LEU A 96 19.49 -13.13 9.23
N MET A 97 19.97 -11.95 8.80
CA MET A 97 20.62 -11.79 7.50
C MET A 97 22.02 -12.43 7.43
N LEU A 98 22.68 -12.57 8.57
CA LEU A 98 24.06 -13.08 8.67
C LEU A 98 24.16 -14.57 9.03
N THR A 99 23.10 -15.19 9.55
CA THR A 99 23.17 -16.59 9.98
C THR A 99 23.24 -17.57 8.82
N ASN A 100 24.09 -18.59 8.98
CA ASN A 100 24.19 -19.76 8.10
C ASN A 100 23.50 -21.00 8.68
N ASP A 101 22.93 -20.91 9.88
CA ASP A 101 22.21 -22.01 10.54
C ASP A 101 20.70 -21.91 10.24
N PRO A 102 20.11 -22.88 9.50
CA PRO A 102 18.68 -22.90 9.24
C PRO A 102 17.79 -22.97 10.49
N PHE A 103 18.26 -23.56 11.59
CA PHE A 103 17.48 -23.61 12.83
C PHE A 103 17.43 -22.24 13.50
N GLN A 104 18.58 -21.60 13.65
CA GLN A 104 18.66 -20.21 14.14
C GLN A 104 17.87 -19.25 13.24
N ALA A 105 17.93 -19.42 11.92
CA ALA A 105 17.18 -18.57 10.97
C ALA A 105 15.66 -18.66 11.20
N ARG A 106 15.11 -19.85 11.41
CA ARG A 106 13.68 -20.04 11.70
C ARG A 106 13.26 -19.39 13.01
N ASP A 107 14.07 -19.52 14.05
CA ASP A 107 13.80 -18.90 15.35
C ASP A 107 13.78 -17.36 15.22
N LEU A 108 14.83 -16.78 14.64
CA LEU A 108 14.92 -15.33 14.42
C LEU A 108 13.78 -14.80 13.52
N ALA A 109 13.43 -15.52 12.45
CA ALA A 109 12.32 -15.14 11.57
C ALA A 109 10.97 -15.19 12.30
N SER A 110 10.75 -16.19 13.16
CA SER A 110 9.54 -16.31 13.99
C SER A 110 9.43 -15.17 15.00
N GLN A 111 10.55 -14.76 15.61
CA GLN A 111 10.59 -13.59 16.49
C GLN A 111 10.18 -12.31 15.75
N LEU A 112 10.71 -12.07 14.55
CA LEU A 112 10.33 -10.91 13.73
C LEU A 112 8.86 -10.97 13.29
N ASP A 113 8.35 -12.16 12.95
CA ASP A 113 6.95 -12.34 12.59
C ASP A 113 6.02 -12.02 13.78
N GLN A 114 6.38 -12.48 14.98
CA GLN A 114 5.65 -12.18 16.20
C GLN A 114 5.62 -10.67 16.48
N ARG A 115 6.76 -9.98 16.36
CA ARG A 115 6.82 -8.51 16.49
C ARG A 115 5.96 -7.79 15.46
N ASN A 116 5.96 -8.28 14.23
CA ASN A 116 5.11 -7.72 13.18
C ASN A 116 3.62 -7.90 13.49
N ARG A 117 3.20 -9.05 14.04
CA ARG A 117 1.81 -9.29 14.48
C ARG A 117 1.42 -8.35 15.60
N GLU A 118 2.25 -8.22 16.64
CA GLU A 118 2.03 -7.27 17.75
C GLU A 118 1.88 -5.83 17.24
N ARG A 119 2.73 -5.42 16.28
CA ARG A 119 2.61 -4.10 15.64
C ARG A 119 1.29 -3.95 14.88
N GLN A 120 0.90 -4.95 14.09
CA GLN A 120 -0.34 -4.93 13.30
C GLN A 120 -1.59 -4.90 14.18
N GLU A 121 -1.59 -5.61 15.31
CA GLU A 121 -2.69 -5.58 16.29
C GLU A 121 -2.85 -4.18 16.88
N LEU A 122 -1.74 -3.58 17.33
CA LEU A 122 -1.75 -2.21 17.86
C LEU A 122 -2.16 -1.18 16.82
N GLU A 123 -1.69 -1.33 15.59
CA GLU A 123 -2.08 -0.50 14.45
C GLU A 123 -3.58 -0.60 14.16
N GLY A 124 -4.16 -1.81 14.23
CA GLY A 124 -5.58 -2.04 14.07
C GLY A 124 -6.43 -1.35 15.14
N GLN A 125 -6.02 -1.46 16.41
CA GLN A 125 -6.68 -0.81 17.54
C GLN A 125 -6.68 0.72 17.39
N ILE A 126 -5.51 1.31 17.11
CA ILE A 126 -5.39 2.76 16.94
C ILE A 126 -6.16 3.25 15.71
N LEU A 127 -6.18 2.48 14.62
CA LEU A 127 -6.97 2.84 13.43
C LEU A 127 -8.47 2.84 13.75
N GLU A 128 -8.98 1.86 14.48
CA GLU A 128 -10.39 1.81 14.88
C GLU A 128 -10.78 3.02 15.73
N GLU A 129 -9.98 3.34 16.76
CA GLU A 129 -10.17 4.53 17.60
C GLU A 129 -10.09 5.83 16.79
N ALA A 130 -9.13 5.92 15.86
CA ALA A 130 -8.96 7.07 15.00
C ALA A 130 -10.18 7.27 14.09
N LEU A 131 -10.70 6.20 13.47
CA LEU A 131 -11.89 6.25 12.62
C LEU A 131 -13.13 6.69 13.40
N ALA A 132 -13.33 6.15 14.61
CA ALA A 132 -14.41 6.58 15.50
C ALA A 132 -14.28 8.07 15.89
N SER A 133 -13.05 8.53 16.12
CA SER A 133 -12.77 9.93 16.43
C SER A 133 -13.04 10.85 15.23
N VAL A 134 -12.65 10.46 14.01
CA VAL A 134 -12.96 11.25 12.79
C VAL A 134 -14.47 11.44 12.67
N ALA A 135 -15.25 10.37 12.80
CA ALA A 135 -16.71 10.39 12.64
C ALA A 135 -17.43 11.34 13.63
N THR A 136 -16.81 11.63 14.78
CA THR A 136 -17.43 12.44 15.84
C THR A 136 -16.83 13.85 15.97
N THR A 137 -15.61 14.07 15.48
CA THR A 137 -14.86 15.32 15.72
C THR A 137 -14.56 16.13 14.46
N HIS A 138 -14.72 15.56 13.26
CA HIS A 138 -14.42 16.24 12.00
C HIS A 138 -15.66 16.33 11.12
N ASP A 139 -15.85 17.49 10.49
CA ASP A 139 -16.81 17.66 9.41
C ASP A 139 -16.04 17.58 8.09
N LEU A 140 -16.03 16.41 7.46
CA LEU A 140 -15.26 16.18 6.23
C LEU A 140 -15.74 17.03 5.04
N ALA A 141 -16.94 17.62 5.08
CA ALA A 141 -17.37 18.56 4.06
C ALA A 141 -16.60 19.89 4.14
N ARG A 142 -16.10 20.24 5.33
CA ARG A 142 -15.40 21.50 5.62
C ARG A 142 -13.91 21.31 5.86
N ASP A 143 -13.56 20.29 6.65
CA ASP A 143 -12.22 20.10 7.17
C ASP A 143 -11.32 19.48 6.09
N ARG A 144 -10.21 20.17 5.81
CA ARG A 144 -9.24 19.79 4.75
C ARG A 144 -8.10 18.92 5.26
N ALA A 145 -8.00 18.71 6.58
CA ALA A 145 -7.04 17.81 7.22
C ALA A 145 -7.68 17.14 8.43
N ILE A 146 -7.05 16.05 8.87
CA ILE A 146 -7.45 15.27 10.05
C ILE A 146 -6.36 15.43 11.10
N VAL A 147 -6.72 15.88 12.31
CA VAL A 147 -5.77 15.96 13.42
C VAL A 147 -6.36 15.28 14.65
N LEU A 148 -5.71 14.22 15.09
CA LEU A 148 -6.18 13.39 16.20
C LEU A 148 -5.09 13.23 17.25
N ALA A 149 -5.50 13.18 18.50
CA ALA A 149 -4.63 12.94 19.63
C ALA A 149 -5.31 12.01 20.62
N SER A 150 -4.57 11.03 21.14
CA SER A 150 -5.06 10.17 22.21
C SER A 150 -3.93 9.81 23.17
N ALA A 151 -4.29 9.57 24.43
CA ALA A 151 -3.39 9.00 25.41
C ALA A 151 -3.17 7.51 25.11
N GLY A 152 -1.92 7.05 25.21
CA GLY A 152 -1.58 5.64 25.00
C GLY A 152 -1.33 5.23 23.55
N TRP A 153 -1.57 6.09 22.56
CA TRP A 153 -1.15 5.80 21.18
C TRP A 153 0.37 5.73 21.06
N HIS A 154 0.87 4.61 20.56
CA HIS A 154 2.30 4.36 20.48
C HIS A 154 2.94 5.08 19.27
N PRO A 155 3.98 5.92 19.46
CA PRO A 155 4.59 6.71 18.38
C PRO A 155 5.06 5.89 17.16
N GLY A 156 5.52 4.66 17.39
CA GLY A 156 6.04 3.77 16.35
C GLY A 156 5.02 3.30 15.29
N VAL A 157 3.72 3.49 15.52
CA VAL A 157 2.66 3.09 14.56
C VAL A 157 1.84 4.26 14.03
N LEU A 158 1.97 5.45 14.62
CA LEU A 158 1.18 6.64 14.23
C LEU A 158 1.32 6.99 12.75
N GLY A 159 2.52 6.84 12.19
CA GLY A 159 2.77 7.13 10.78
C GLY A 159 2.05 6.19 9.82
N ILE A 160 1.87 4.93 10.20
CA ILE A 160 1.16 3.94 9.37
C ILE A 160 -0.35 4.22 9.41
N VAL A 161 -0.89 4.49 10.59
CA VAL A 161 -2.30 4.85 10.76
C VAL A 161 -2.62 6.15 10.04
N ALA A 162 -1.76 7.18 10.15
CA ALA A 162 -1.93 8.43 9.42
C ALA A 162 -1.97 8.20 7.88
N SER A 163 -1.11 7.33 7.34
CA SER A 163 -1.14 6.98 5.91
C SER A 163 -2.48 6.33 5.52
N ARG A 164 -3.03 5.44 6.34
CA ARG A 164 -4.35 4.83 6.07
C ARG A 164 -5.50 5.83 6.10
N LEU A 165 -5.43 6.84 6.97
CA LEU A 165 -6.43 7.92 6.97
C LEU A 165 -6.29 8.79 5.72
N VAL A 166 -5.06 9.07 5.26
CA VAL A 166 -4.83 9.76 3.98
C VAL A 166 -5.42 8.97 2.82
N GLU A 167 -5.14 7.66 2.74
CA GLU A 167 -5.68 6.79 1.69
C GLU A 167 -7.22 6.77 1.69
N ARG A 168 -7.82 6.68 2.89
CA ARG A 168 -9.29 6.60 3.03
C ARG A 168 -10.00 7.93 2.77
N PHE A 169 -9.43 9.04 3.23
CA PHE A 169 -10.10 10.33 3.22
C PHE A 169 -9.53 11.32 2.21
N GLY A 170 -8.44 11.00 1.51
CA GLY A 170 -7.78 11.93 0.57
C GLY A 170 -7.25 13.21 1.22
N ARG A 171 -7.12 13.24 2.55
CA ARG A 171 -6.80 14.43 3.35
C ARG A 171 -5.52 14.23 4.15
N PRO A 172 -4.66 15.24 4.33
CA PRO A 172 -3.53 15.14 5.24
C PRO A 172 -3.98 14.73 6.63
N ALA A 173 -3.20 13.87 7.29
CA ALA A 173 -3.53 13.35 8.60
C ALA A 173 -2.36 13.49 9.57
N ALA A 174 -2.62 14.02 10.76
CA ALA A 174 -1.68 14.16 11.87
C ALA A 174 -2.20 13.40 13.09
N LEU A 175 -1.45 12.39 13.53
CA LEU A 175 -1.77 11.54 14.67
C LEU A 175 -0.77 11.82 15.79
N ILE A 176 -1.27 12.01 17.02
CA ILE A 176 -0.47 12.42 18.18
C ILE A 176 -0.72 11.43 19.32
N GLY A 177 0.35 10.83 19.83
CA GLY A 177 0.35 10.03 21.04
C GLY A 177 0.96 10.81 22.20
N THR A 178 0.33 10.77 23.38
CA THR A 178 0.86 11.40 24.59
C THR A 178 1.46 10.34 25.53
N GLN A 179 2.65 10.62 26.05
CA GLN A 179 3.34 9.80 27.05
C GLN A 179 4.03 10.69 28.09
N GLY A 180 3.45 10.77 29.29
CA GLY A 180 3.92 11.68 30.34
C GLY A 180 3.85 13.14 29.90
N ASN A 181 4.95 13.88 30.06
CA ASN A 181 5.01 15.32 29.75
C ASN A 181 5.40 15.62 28.28
N GLN A 182 5.40 14.62 27.40
CA GLN A 182 5.73 14.81 25.99
C GLN A 182 4.67 14.16 25.10
N ALA A 183 4.28 14.89 24.05
CA ALA A 183 3.50 14.36 22.95
C ALA A 183 4.40 14.17 21.73
N ARG A 184 4.22 13.04 21.02
CA ARG A 184 4.90 12.78 19.75
C ARG A 184 3.85 12.54 18.68
N GLY A 185 4.05 13.12 17.52
CA GLY A 185 3.14 12.99 16.40
C GLY A 185 3.82 12.65 15.09
N SER A 186 3.03 12.09 14.18
CA SER A 186 3.40 11.82 12.80
C SER A 186 2.35 12.46 11.89
N VAL A 187 2.83 13.12 10.84
CA VAL A 187 2.00 13.72 9.78
C VAL A 187 2.24 13.01 8.46
N ARG A 188 1.17 12.85 7.68
CA ARG A 188 1.19 12.41 6.28
C ARG A 188 0.43 13.44 5.44
N GLY A 189 1.02 13.82 4.31
CA GLY A 189 0.44 14.78 3.36
C GLY A 189 -0.51 14.10 2.39
N ALA A 190 -1.41 14.90 1.81
CA ALA A 190 -2.30 14.52 0.71
C ALA A 190 -2.46 15.73 -0.23
N GLY A 191 -2.92 15.52 -1.46
CA GLY A 191 -3.21 16.61 -2.39
C GLY A 191 -2.01 17.52 -2.72
N GLY A 192 -0.79 16.98 -2.64
CA GLY A 192 0.45 17.74 -2.87
C GLY A 192 0.86 18.69 -1.73
N TRP A 193 0.16 18.68 -0.59
CA TRP A 193 0.44 19.51 0.58
C TRP A 193 1.82 19.22 1.18
N HIS A 194 2.58 20.28 1.47
CA HIS A 194 3.98 20.17 1.87
C HIS A 194 4.13 20.08 3.39
N VAL A 195 4.32 18.86 3.91
CA VAL A 195 4.32 18.57 5.34
C VAL A 195 5.44 19.31 6.10
N ALA A 196 6.67 19.34 5.58
CA ALA A 196 7.78 19.99 6.28
C ALA A 196 7.54 21.50 6.48
N ASP A 197 7.11 22.21 5.43
CA ASP A 197 6.69 23.61 5.48
C ASP A 197 5.55 23.86 6.49
N ALA A 198 4.52 22.99 6.49
CA ALA A 198 3.42 23.09 7.44
C ALA A 198 3.91 22.95 8.90
N LEU A 199 4.80 22.00 9.18
CA LEU A 199 5.43 21.85 10.49
C LEU A 199 6.33 23.05 10.83
N GLY A 200 7.06 23.59 9.85
CA GLY A 200 7.90 24.78 10.01
C GLY A 200 7.09 26.03 10.41
N ARG A 201 5.86 26.17 9.89
CA ARG A 201 4.91 27.23 10.28
C ARG A 201 4.35 27.07 11.70
N CYS A 202 4.59 25.92 12.35
CA CYS A 202 4.25 25.65 13.73
C CYS A 202 5.49 25.53 14.64
N ALA A 203 6.69 25.86 14.15
CA ALA A 203 7.96 25.57 14.84
C ALA A 203 8.04 26.13 16.26
N ASP A 204 7.38 27.26 16.55
CA ASP A 204 7.38 27.93 17.85
C ASP A 204 6.71 27.13 18.98
N ILE A 205 5.80 26.20 18.64
CA ILE A 205 5.12 25.33 19.60
C ILE A 205 5.66 23.89 19.61
N LEU A 206 6.61 23.59 18.73
CA LEU A 206 7.21 22.27 18.58
C LEU A 206 8.56 22.23 19.31
N THR A 207 8.74 21.20 20.13
CA THR A 207 10.03 20.91 20.79
C THR A 207 11.05 20.30 19.81
N HIS A 208 10.57 19.53 18.85
CA HIS A 208 11.35 18.98 17.75
C HIS A 208 10.42 18.75 16.56
N TYR A 209 10.91 18.92 15.34
CA TYR A 209 10.20 18.55 14.13
C TYR A 209 11.17 18.30 12.98
N GLY A 210 10.71 17.54 11.99
CA GLY A 210 11.44 17.27 10.77
C GLY A 210 10.59 16.48 9.79
N GLY A 211 11.04 16.39 8.54
CA GLY A 211 10.34 15.65 7.51
C GLY A 211 10.64 16.14 6.11
N HIS A 212 9.82 15.68 5.18
CA HIS A 212 9.86 16.01 3.77
C HIS A 212 8.46 16.40 3.29
N ARG A 213 8.29 16.52 1.98
CA ARG A 213 7.02 16.93 1.38
C ARG A 213 5.84 16.04 1.78
N SER A 214 6.03 14.71 1.80
CA SER A 214 4.94 13.74 2.00
C SER A 214 4.70 13.33 3.46
N ALA A 215 5.68 13.54 4.34
CA ALA A 215 5.65 12.99 5.70
C ALA A 215 6.55 13.78 6.65
N GLY A 216 6.19 13.81 7.93
CA GLY A 216 6.99 14.45 8.97
C GLY A 216 6.70 13.89 10.35
N GLY A 217 7.65 14.08 11.26
CA GLY A 217 7.53 13.75 12.67
C GLY A 217 7.77 14.98 13.53
N PHE A 218 7.12 15.04 14.68
CA PHE A 218 7.23 16.17 15.59
C PHE A 218 6.98 15.77 17.05
N SER A 219 7.43 16.61 17.97
CA SER A 219 7.10 16.52 19.39
C SER A 219 6.72 17.88 19.95
N LEU A 220 5.81 17.91 20.92
CA LEU A 220 5.30 19.11 21.56
C LEU A 220 4.90 18.82 23.01
N ALA A 221 4.69 19.88 23.79
CA ALA A 221 4.09 19.77 25.12
C ALA A 221 2.60 19.37 24.98
N PRO A 222 2.05 18.47 25.82
CA PRO A 222 0.65 18.04 25.75
C PRO A 222 -0.36 19.20 25.75
N GLU A 223 -0.05 20.28 26.46
CA GLU A 223 -0.90 21.47 26.59
C GLU A 223 -1.01 22.26 25.27
N ARG A 224 -0.06 22.06 24.35
CA ARG A 224 -0.01 22.73 23.02
C ARG A 224 -0.73 21.94 21.93
N ILE A 225 -1.28 20.75 22.21
CA ILE A 225 -1.96 19.91 21.22
C ILE A 225 -3.17 20.61 20.60
N GLY A 226 -3.96 21.32 21.41
CA GLY A 226 -5.10 22.09 20.92
C GLY A 226 -4.68 23.18 19.93
N GLU A 227 -3.68 23.97 20.31
CA GLU A 227 -3.11 25.02 19.46
C GLU A 227 -2.52 24.45 18.16
N PHE A 228 -1.79 23.33 18.24
CA PHE A 228 -1.25 22.66 17.05
C PHE A 228 -2.36 22.21 16.10
N ARG A 229 -3.44 21.63 16.63
CA ARG A 229 -4.61 21.21 15.84
C ARG A 229 -5.22 22.39 15.10
N GLU A 230 -5.49 23.49 15.78
CA GLU A 230 -6.10 24.68 15.18
C GLU A 230 -5.22 25.25 14.07
N ARG A 231 -3.92 25.41 14.33
CA ARG A 231 -2.96 25.91 13.33
C ARG A 231 -2.92 24.98 12.12
N LEU A 232 -2.78 23.68 12.32
CA LEU A 232 -2.64 22.74 11.21
C LEU A 232 -3.91 22.66 10.34
N LEU A 233 -5.10 22.71 10.94
CA LEU A 233 -6.36 22.76 10.22
C LEU A 233 -6.50 24.07 9.42
N ALA A 234 -6.11 25.21 9.99
CA ALA A 234 -6.11 26.49 9.29
C ALA A 234 -5.13 26.52 8.11
N LEU A 235 -3.94 25.93 8.28
CA LEU A 235 -2.94 25.77 7.22
C LEU A 235 -3.50 24.93 6.07
N ALA A 236 -4.06 23.75 6.36
CA ALA A 236 -4.67 22.90 5.35
C ALA A 236 -5.85 23.59 4.64
N ALA A 237 -6.67 24.34 5.39
CA ALA A 237 -7.76 25.13 4.82
C ALA A 237 -7.28 26.25 3.88
N ALA A 238 -6.13 26.88 4.17
CA ALA A 238 -5.56 27.91 3.32
C ALA A 238 -4.86 27.35 2.07
N ASP A 239 -4.17 26.21 2.22
CA ASP A 239 -3.24 25.70 1.22
C ASP A 239 -3.88 24.70 0.23
N LEU A 240 -4.95 23.98 0.62
CA LEU A 240 -5.57 22.93 -0.19
C LEU A 240 -6.93 23.34 -0.73
N THR A 241 -7.29 22.94 -1.95
CA THR A 241 -8.67 23.07 -2.48
C THR A 241 -9.46 21.78 -2.29
N ALA A 242 -10.79 21.80 -2.51
CA ALA A 242 -11.61 20.59 -2.42
C ALA A 242 -11.21 19.54 -3.48
N GLU A 243 -10.85 20.00 -4.67
CA GLU A 243 -10.41 19.16 -5.79
C GLU A 243 -9.10 18.46 -5.46
N ALA A 244 -8.18 19.14 -4.75
CA ALA A 244 -6.91 18.56 -4.33
C ALA A 244 -7.08 17.40 -3.32
N LEU A 245 -8.24 17.29 -2.67
CA LEU A 245 -8.56 16.22 -1.71
C LEU A 245 -9.25 15.02 -2.36
N THR A 246 -9.63 15.12 -3.63
CA THR A 246 -10.24 14.00 -4.36
C THR A 246 -9.14 13.03 -4.78
N PRO A 247 -9.21 11.75 -4.38
CA PRO A 247 -8.28 10.74 -4.87
C PRO A 247 -8.31 10.68 -6.39
N VAL A 248 -7.13 10.69 -7.02
CA VAL A 248 -6.98 10.60 -8.46
C VAL A 248 -6.40 9.24 -8.81
N LEU A 249 -7.07 8.53 -9.73
CA LEU A 249 -6.53 7.34 -10.38
C LEU A 249 -6.12 7.73 -11.81
N GLU A 250 -4.83 7.67 -12.09
CA GLU A 250 -4.32 7.87 -13.45
C GLU A 250 -4.61 6.63 -14.30
N ILE A 251 -5.19 6.86 -15.48
CA ILE A 251 -5.49 5.83 -16.48
C ILE A 251 -4.51 6.00 -17.63
N ASP A 252 -3.71 4.98 -17.91
CA ASP A 252 -2.69 5.00 -18.95
C ASP A 252 -3.31 4.91 -20.35
N ALA A 253 -4.37 4.10 -20.50
CA ALA A 253 -5.10 3.98 -21.75
C ALA A 253 -6.54 3.48 -21.53
N GLU A 254 -7.46 4.02 -22.33
CA GLU A 254 -8.77 3.42 -22.56
C GLU A 254 -8.66 2.40 -23.71
N VAL A 255 -9.21 1.20 -23.51
CA VAL A 255 -9.10 0.07 -24.46
C VAL A 255 -10.47 -0.55 -24.70
N ALA A 256 -10.63 -1.29 -25.81
CA ALA A 256 -11.78 -2.17 -25.96
C ALA A 256 -11.54 -3.48 -25.20
N LEU A 257 -12.60 -4.07 -24.63
CA LEU A 257 -12.49 -5.33 -23.90
C LEU A 257 -12.04 -6.49 -24.81
N ASP A 258 -12.38 -6.41 -26.10
CA ASP A 258 -12.04 -7.40 -27.12
C ASP A 258 -10.56 -7.28 -27.59
N ASP A 259 -9.86 -6.18 -27.26
CA ASP A 259 -8.41 -6.03 -27.52
C ASP A 259 -7.54 -6.65 -26.42
N LEU A 260 -8.16 -7.13 -25.34
CA LEU A 260 -7.45 -7.73 -24.22
C LEU A 260 -7.29 -9.24 -24.42
N ASP A 261 -6.04 -9.68 -24.38
CA ASP A 261 -5.68 -11.09 -24.35
C ASP A 261 -4.54 -11.36 -23.36
N LEU A 262 -4.12 -12.63 -23.27
CA LEU A 262 -3.03 -13.04 -22.40
C LEU A 262 -1.67 -12.52 -22.87
N ASP A 263 -1.48 -12.28 -24.17
CA ASP A 263 -0.22 -11.80 -24.71
C ASP A 263 -0.01 -10.33 -24.35
N LEU A 264 -1.07 -9.52 -24.38
CA LEU A 264 -1.06 -8.14 -23.89
C LEU A 264 -0.78 -8.09 -22.38
N ALA A 265 -1.45 -8.93 -21.59
CA ALA A 265 -1.20 -9.01 -20.14
C ALA A 265 0.27 -9.35 -19.85
N ASP A 266 0.85 -10.32 -20.57
CA ASP A 266 2.25 -10.69 -20.44
C ASP A 266 3.18 -9.56 -20.90
N ALA A 267 2.86 -8.88 -22.00
CA ALA A 267 3.64 -7.74 -22.51
C ALA A 267 3.69 -6.60 -21.50
N LEU A 268 2.56 -6.25 -20.87
CA LEU A 268 2.49 -5.24 -19.83
C LEU A 268 3.26 -5.66 -18.57
N SER A 269 3.19 -6.95 -18.18
CA SER A 269 3.94 -7.46 -17.03
C SER A 269 5.46 -7.33 -17.17
N ARG A 270 5.98 -7.36 -18.41
CA ARG A 270 7.41 -7.16 -18.72
C ARG A 270 7.88 -5.72 -18.46
N LEU A 271 6.97 -4.77 -18.30
CA LEU A 271 7.30 -3.43 -17.82
C LEU A 271 7.67 -3.42 -16.33
N GLY A 272 7.50 -4.54 -15.62
CA GLY A 272 8.01 -4.71 -14.27
C GLY A 272 9.56 -4.77 -14.19
N PRO A 273 10.14 -4.70 -12.97
CA PRO A 273 9.47 -4.71 -11.68
C PRO A 273 8.67 -3.42 -11.44
N HIS A 274 7.41 -3.56 -11.03
CA HIS A 274 6.54 -2.43 -10.72
C HIS A 274 6.77 -1.96 -9.29
N GLY A 275 6.76 -0.65 -9.04
CA GLY A 275 7.01 -0.05 -7.74
C GLY A 275 6.87 1.47 -7.80
N LEU A 276 7.40 2.16 -6.78
CA LEU A 276 7.39 3.62 -6.80
C LEU A 276 8.09 4.15 -8.06
N GLY A 277 7.48 5.12 -8.76
CA GLY A 277 8.03 5.66 -10.01
C GLY A 277 7.90 4.76 -11.25
N ASN A 278 7.44 3.51 -11.09
CA ASN A 278 7.08 2.61 -12.18
C ASN A 278 5.85 1.76 -11.79
N PRO A 279 4.66 2.37 -11.66
CA PRO A 279 3.45 1.64 -11.29
C PRO A 279 3.08 0.57 -12.33
N GLU A 280 2.11 -0.28 -11.97
CA GLU A 280 1.47 -1.16 -12.95
C GLU A 280 0.63 -0.32 -13.92
N PRO A 281 0.65 -0.60 -15.23
CA PRO A 281 -0.21 0.10 -16.18
C PRO A 281 -1.69 -0.12 -15.84
N VAL A 282 -2.43 0.95 -15.61
CA VAL A 282 -3.87 0.93 -15.35
C VAL A 282 -4.61 1.25 -16.64
N LEU A 283 -5.35 0.26 -17.13
CA LEU A 283 -6.21 0.41 -18.29
C LEU A 283 -7.64 0.71 -17.84
N ALA A 284 -8.43 1.34 -18.72
CA ALA A 284 -9.86 1.51 -18.52
C ALA A 284 -10.68 0.91 -19.66
N VAL A 285 -11.84 0.35 -19.31
CA VAL A 285 -12.88 -0.02 -20.27
C VAL A 285 -14.19 0.56 -19.76
N ARG A 286 -14.94 1.19 -20.66
CA ARG A 286 -16.22 1.83 -20.37
C ARG A 286 -17.42 1.00 -20.80
N GLU A 287 -18.57 1.31 -20.21
CA GLU A 287 -19.88 0.77 -20.55
C GLU A 287 -19.96 -0.77 -20.52
N LEU A 288 -19.40 -1.36 -19.47
CA LEU A 288 -19.43 -2.80 -19.24
C LEU A 288 -20.77 -3.22 -18.63
N GLN A 289 -21.34 -4.29 -19.18
CA GLN A 289 -22.41 -5.04 -18.57
C GLN A 289 -21.81 -6.09 -17.63
N VAL A 290 -22.30 -6.12 -16.38
CA VAL A 290 -21.95 -7.18 -15.43
C VAL A 290 -22.76 -8.44 -15.77
N MET A 291 -22.05 -9.54 -15.98
CA MET A 291 -22.58 -10.83 -16.39
C MET A 291 -22.63 -11.78 -15.20
N ARG A 292 -23.81 -12.35 -14.93
CA ARG A 292 -24.07 -13.48 -14.02
C ARG A 292 -23.46 -13.39 -12.61
N SER A 293 -24.31 -13.27 -11.59
CA SER A 293 -24.02 -13.53 -10.17
C SER A 293 -22.70 -12.92 -9.67
N PRO A 294 -22.52 -11.59 -9.76
CA PRO A 294 -21.45 -10.93 -9.02
C PRO A 294 -21.57 -11.30 -7.55
N ARG A 295 -20.45 -11.61 -6.92
CA ARG A 295 -20.46 -12.11 -5.56
C ARG A 295 -19.32 -11.57 -4.73
N ARG A 296 -19.57 -11.45 -3.44
CA ARG A 296 -18.52 -11.22 -2.46
C ARG A 296 -17.72 -12.51 -2.27
N VAL A 297 -16.40 -12.40 -2.30
CA VAL A 297 -15.45 -13.50 -2.02
C VAL A 297 -14.42 -13.06 -0.98
N GLY A 298 -13.86 -14.02 -0.24
CA GLY A 298 -12.93 -13.73 0.85
C GLY A 298 -13.55 -12.85 1.92
N ARG A 299 -12.79 -11.87 2.45
CA ARG A 299 -13.28 -10.96 3.50
C ARG A 299 -14.18 -9.86 2.93
N ASN A 300 -13.80 -9.25 1.80
CA ASN A 300 -14.55 -8.14 1.19
C ASN A 300 -14.18 -7.89 -0.28
N HIS A 301 -14.07 -8.92 -1.13
CA HIS A 301 -13.67 -8.74 -2.53
C HIS A 301 -14.84 -8.99 -3.47
N LEU A 302 -14.93 -8.24 -4.57
CA LEU A 302 -15.92 -8.44 -5.61
C LEU A 302 -15.36 -9.35 -6.69
N LYS A 303 -16.06 -10.42 -7.03
CA LYS A 303 -15.75 -11.26 -8.18
C LYS A 303 -16.93 -11.27 -9.15
N MET A 304 -16.68 -10.94 -10.40
CA MET A 304 -17.70 -10.83 -11.44
C MET A 304 -17.16 -11.21 -12.82
N LYS A 305 -18.06 -11.34 -13.80
CA LYS A 305 -17.69 -11.38 -15.21
C LYS A 305 -18.27 -10.17 -15.89
N VAL A 306 -17.58 -9.64 -16.89
CA VAL A 306 -18.00 -8.43 -17.60
C VAL A 306 -17.93 -8.61 -19.10
N ARG A 307 -18.77 -7.87 -19.82
CA ARG A 307 -18.80 -7.80 -21.28
C ARG A 307 -19.06 -6.36 -21.71
N GLN A 308 -18.32 -5.87 -22.70
CA GLN A 308 -18.56 -4.54 -23.26
C GLN A 308 -19.81 -4.54 -24.13
N THR A 309 -20.68 -3.55 -23.93
CA THR A 309 -21.94 -3.39 -24.69
C THR A 309 -21.79 -2.20 -25.64
N PRO A 310 -22.45 -2.18 -26.83
CA PRO A 310 -23.34 -3.21 -27.39
C PRO A 310 -22.64 -4.28 -28.21
N SER A 311 -21.36 -4.09 -28.57
CA SER A 311 -20.67 -4.89 -29.59
C SER A 311 -19.66 -5.90 -29.06
N GLY A 312 -19.33 -5.87 -27.77
CA GLY A 312 -18.29 -6.71 -27.19
C GLY A 312 -18.66 -8.19 -27.21
N ARG A 313 -17.74 -9.02 -27.69
CA ARG A 313 -17.94 -10.47 -27.81
C ARG A 313 -17.33 -11.22 -26.64
N GLN A 314 -16.23 -10.70 -26.09
CA GLN A 314 -15.49 -11.32 -25.02
C GLN A 314 -16.19 -11.14 -23.66
N VAL A 315 -16.16 -12.20 -22.85
CA VAL A 315 -16.55 -12.16 -21.43
C VAL A 315 -15.31 -12.42 -20.60
N VAL A 316 -14.87 -11.42 -19.83
CA VAL A 316 -13.65 -11.50 -19.01
C VAL A 316 -14.02 -11.59 -17.54
N GLU A 317 -13.24 -12.34 -16.77
CA GLU A 317 -13.37 -12.36 -15.31
C GLU A 317 -12.71 -11.12 -14.70
N ALA A 318 -13.36 -10.50 -13.72
CA ALA A 318 -12.83 -9.36 -13.00
C ALA A 318 -12.87 -9.61 -11.48
N ILE A 319 -11.82 -9.19 -10.79
CA ILE A 319 -11.72 -9.23 -9.33
C ILE A 319 -11.33 -7.85 -8.79
N GLY A 320 -12.17 -7.30 -7.91
CA GLY A 320 -11.93 -6.05 -7.21
C GLY A 320 -11.69 -6.29 -5.73
N PHE A 321 -10.48 -5.99 -5.26
CA PHE A 321 -10.17 -6.07 -3.83
C PHE A 321 -10.86 -4.93 -3.08
N ASN A 322 -11.39 -5.22 -1.90
CA ASN A 322 -12.19 -4.30 -1.06
C ASN A 322 -13.46 -3.72 -1.72
N LEU A 323 -13.87 -4.18 -2.90
CA LEU A 323 -15.08 -3.74 -3.60
C LEU A 323 -16.32 -4.62 -3.29
N GLY A 324 -16.28 -5.46 -2.26
CA GLY A 324 -17.34 -6.42 -1.96
C GLY A 324 -18.72 -5.81 -1.63
N SER A 325 -18.78 -4.52 -1.31
CA SER A 325 -20.02 -3.77 -1.07
C SER A 325 -20.84 -3.55 -2.34
N TYR A 326 -20.20 -3.52 -3.52
CA TYR A 326 -20.88 -3.37 -4.81
C TYR A 326 -21.65 -4.62 -5.25
N ALA A 327 -21.36 -5.79 -4.66
CA ALA A 327 -21.95 -7.06 -5.09
C ALA A 327 -23.49 -7.03 -5.08
N GLU A 328 -24.10 -6.45 -4.04
CA GLU A 328 -25.57 -6.37 -3.90
C GLU A 328 -26.23 -5.47 -4.95
N ILE A 329 -25.57 -4.38 -5.33
CA ILE A 329 -26.08 -3.47 -6.38
C ILE A 329 -26.00 -4.17 -7.75
N LEU A 330 -24.89 -4.86 -7.99
CA LEU A 330 -24.60 -5.50 -9.28
C LEU A 330 -25.35 -6.83 -9.49
N ASP A 331 -25.90 -7.45 -8.43
CA ASP A 331 -26.68 -8.69 -8.52
C ASP A 331 -28.20 -8.44 -8.74
N ARG A 332 -28.60 -7.17 -8.91
CA ARG A 332 -30.00 -6.81 -9.21
C ARG A 332 -30.44 -7.35 -10.59
N PRO A 333 -31.75 -7.53 -10.84
CA PRO A 333 -32.27 -7.99 -12.13
C PRO A 333 -31.88 -7.09 -13.31
N ASP A 334 -31.77 -5.78 -13.08
CA ASP A 334 -31.31 -4.78 -14.03
C ASP A 334 -30.14 -4.01 -13.39
N PRO A 335 -28.91 -4.57 -13.39
CA PRO A 335 -27.78 -3.95 -12.73
C PRO A 335 -27.27 -2.78 -13.57
N PRO A 336 -26.77 -1.71 -12.94
CA PRO A 336 -26.17 -0.61 -13.67
C PRO A 336 -24.97 -1.09 -14.49
N ARG A 337 -24.74 -0.42 -15.63
CA ARG A 337 -23.48 -0.56 -16.36
C ARG A 337 -22.35 0.03 -15.52
N VAL A 338 -21.14 -0.47 -15.76
CA VAL A 338 -19.94 -0.06 -15.03
C VAL A 338 -18.82 0.38 -15.95
N ASP A 339 -18.03 1.35 -15.53
CA ASP A 339 -16.68 1.56 -16.05
C ASP A 339 -15.70 0.92 -15.08
N LEU A 340 -14.66 0.27 -15.60
CA LEU A 340 -13.61 -0.34 -14.79
C LEU A 340 -12.26 0.28 -15.12
N ALA A 341 -11.51 0.62 -14.07
CA ALA A 341 -10.07 0.80 -14.13
C ALA A 341 -9.39 -0.45 -13.57
N PHE A 342 -8.44 -1.04 -14.29
CA PHE A 342 -7.90 -2.36 -13.95
C PHE A 342 -6.48 -2.58 -14.46
N VAL A 343 -5.81 -3.59 -13.91
CA VAL A 343 -4.59 -4.18 -14.45
C VAL A 343 -4.94 -5.57 -15.02
N PRO A 344 -4.69 -5.86 -16.30
CA PRO A 344 -4.89 -7.19 -16.85
C PRO A 344 -3.82 -8.15 -16.33
N GLU A 345 -4.23 -9.34 -15.89
CA GLU A 345 -3.31 -10.34 -15.35
C GLU A 345 -3.64 -11.76 -15.82
N ARG A 346 -2.60 -12.57 -15.97
CA ARG A 346 -2.71 -14.01 -16.20
C ARG A 346 -3.00 -14.68 -14.86
N ASN A 347 -4.17 -15.28 -14.73
CA ASN A 347 -4.54 -16.07 -13.56
C ASN A 347 -4.50 -17.56 -13.88
N ALA A 348 -3.72 -18.34 -13.14
CA ALA A 348 -3.62 -19.79 -13.29
C ALA A 348 -4.47 -20.50 -12.23
N TRP A 349 -5.54 -21.16 -12.64
CA TRP A 349 -6.45 -21.91 -11.76
C TRP A 349 -6.76 -23.31 -12.30
N ASN A 350 -6.56 -24.35 -11.49
CA ASN A 350 -6.78 -25.76 -11.87
C ASN A 350 -6.13 -26.15 -13.21
N GLY A 351 -4.90 -25.67 -13.47
CA GLY A 351 -4.15 -25.97 -14.70
C GLY A 351 -4.68 -25.26 -15.95
N ARG A 352 -5.63 -24.32 -15.81
CA ARG A 352 -6.06 -23.42 -16.88
C ARG A 352 -5.60 -22.01 -16.58
N GLU A 353 -5.07 -21.36 -17.60
CA GLU A 353 -4.68 -19.96 -17.54
C GLU A 353 -5.76 -19.13 -18.22
N ILE A 354 -6.23 -18.11 -17.52
CA ILE A 354 -7.28 -17.20 -18.00
C ILE A 354 -6.83 -15.76 -17.82
N LEU A 355 -7.27 -14.90 -18.73
CA LEU A 355 -7.21 -13.47 -18.53
C LEU A 355 -8.17 -13.07 -17.40
N GLN A 356 -7.67 -12.31 -16.44
CA GLN A 356 -8.45 -11.71 -15.36
C GLN A 356 -8.14 -10.22 -15.27
N LEU A 357 -9.16 -9.40 -15.02
CA LEU A 357 -9.00 -7.97 -14.75
C LEU A 357 -8.92 -7.77 -13.25
N ARG A 358 -7.76 -7.34 -12.74
CA ARG A 358 -7.65 -6.90 -11.35
C ARG A 358 -8.10 -5.46 -11.25
N VAL A 359 -9.34 -5.27 -10.83
CA VAL A 359 -10.02 -3.97 -10.74
C VAL A 359 -9.38 -3.14 -9.64
N LYS A 360 -8.92 -1.95 -10.02
CA LYS A 360 -8.40 -0.91 -9.13
C LYS A 360 -9.53 0.00 -8.66
N ASP A 361 -10.46 0.32 -9.56
CA ASP A 361 -11.64 1.12 -9.25
C ASP A 361 -12.81 0.81 -10.19
N LEU A 362 -14.02 1.11 -9.73
CA LEU A 362 -15.28 0.81 -10.41
C LEU A 362 -16.24 1.98 -10.29
N ARG A 363 -16.77 2.43 -11.44
CA ARG A 363 -17.77 3.50 -11.50
C ARG A 363 -19.11 2.97 -11.98
N LEU A 364 -20.18 3.18 -11.22
CA LEU A 364 -21.55 2.86 -11.62
C LEU A 364 -22.12 4.00 -12.49
N LEU A 365 -22.66 3.67 -13.67
CA LEU A 365 -23.11 4.68 -14.65
C LEU A 365 -24.46 5.33 -14.29
N ASP A 366 -25.22 4.73 -13.38
CA ASP A 366 -26.46 5.31 -12.86
C ASP A 366 -26.24 6.22 -11.64
N GLY A 367 -25.00 6.36 -11.19
CA GLY A 367 -24.63 7.14 -10.01
C GLY A 367 -25.07 6.53 -8.68
N SER A 368 -25.50 5.27 -8.66
CA SER A 368 -25.75 4.58 -7.39
C SER A 368 -24.45 4.36 -6.63
N GLU A 369 -24.51 4.35 -5.30
CA GLU A 369 -23.36 4.09 -4.43
C GLU A 369 -23.69 2.98 -3.42
N PRO A 370 -22.70 2.17 -3.02
CA PRO A 370 -22.88 1.19 -1.96
C PRO A 370 -23.17 1.87 -0.62
N ALA A 371 -24.05 1.26 0.19
CA ALA A 371 -24.47 1.79 1.49
C ALA A 371 -23.32 1.98 2.51
N THR A 372 -22.18 1.34 2.25
CA THR A 372 -20.93 1.55 2.97
C THR A 372 -19.93 2.16 1.99
N GLY A 373 -19.75 3.49 2.05
CA GLY A 373 -18.68 4.16 1.31
C GLY A 373 -17.34 3.46 1.57
N THR A 374 -16.61 3.20 0.48
CA THR A 374 -15.35 2.45 0.45
C THR A 374 -14.25 3.10 1.29
#